data_AF-A0A8X6PU37-F1
#
_entry.id   AF-A0A8X6PU37-F1
#
_cell.length_a   1.000
_cell.length_b   1.000
_cell.length_c   1.000
_cell.angle_alpha   90.00
_cell.angle_beta   90.00
_cell.angle_gamma   90.00
#
_symmetry.space_group_name_H-M   'P 1'
#
loop_
_entity.id
_entity.type
_entity.pdbx_description
1 polymer ?
#
loop_
_entity_poly.entity_id
_entity_poly.type
_entity_poly.pdbx_seq_one_letter_code
_entity_poly.pdbx_strand_id
1 'polypeptide(L)'
;MDLDLCQVYFDAILKLLDKENRRENIKQLRIFLNRFPLTTNSSKGAKSKKGKEWRLWKITSCYRIAYLYRNSTCISSATALHFGDVLKQNLGIVRQMFQKSSILRICSIGGGSPSDLVALVKILGQNLGNRMSCDIHVTIVDMDENWITTCTTVLQCLEWFRNAEWKIRFVHADVTEMNEEVKNSIKKANIVSIVKFMSECKGGTKKKKLDFKKNLFQKVHDLMETGSLLFLLDCPHNGLSDICGGQSGLLPDSQLLYDVNHQSHKLDKVALQKHAKQYEKLFRSALRYNTLEVFCRAWLKAVDSPPTDGVFLKVLRDRYEGFRNCLAKINIQSSHHRHSDDASAKGWKQFFVAEMKNIGWNRKKIKRALASVEREVLQMYKK
;
A
#
# COMPACT_ATOMS: atom_id res chain seq x y z
N MET A 1 18.51 -9.27 3.95
CA MET A 1 17.08 -8.92 4.02
C MET A 1 16.18 -10.13 3.84
N ASP A 2 15.99 -10.70 2.64
CA ASP A 2 15.04 -11.82 2.43
C ASP A 2 15.32 -13.05 3.29
N LEU A 3 16.60 -13.40 3.50
CA LEU A 3 17.01 -14.49 4.40
C LEU A 3 16.63 -14.24 5.87
N ASP A 4 16.66 -12.98 6.30
CA ASP A 4 16.30 -12.55 7.64
C ASP A 4 14.78 -12.55 7.81
N LEU A 5 14.05 -12.10 6.79
CA LEU A 5 12.59 -12.17 6.74
C LEU A 5 12.12 -13.63 6.79
N CYS A 6 12.74 -14.52 6.01
CA CYS A 6 12.48 -15.96 6.08
C CYS A 6 12.66 -16.51 7.49
N GLN A 7 13.72 -16.08 8.19
CA GLN A 7 13.99 -16.51 9.56
C GLN A 7 12.91 -16.02 10.53
N VAL A 8 12.54 -14.74 10.47
CA VAL A 8 11.49 -14.15 11.33
C VAL A 8 10.19 -14.92 11.21
N TYR A 9 9.74 -15.21 9.98
CA TYR A 9 8.49 -15.95 9.79
C TYR A 9 8.61 -17.42 10.19
N PHE A 10 9.76 -18.05 9.99
CA PHE A 10 9.99 -19.41 10.47
C PHE A 10 9.88 -19.51 11.98
N ASP A 11 10.55 -18.61 12.70
CA ASP A 11 10.52 -18.59 14.17
C ASP A 11 9.11 -18.29 14.69
N ALA A 12 8.40 -17.35 14.06
CA ALA A 12 7.01 -17.04 14.40
C ALA A 12 6.07 -18.24 14.18
N ILE A 13 6.21 -18.94 13.05
CA ILE A 13 5.39 -20.13 12.76
C ILE A 13 5.70 -21.26 13.73
N LEU A 14 6.95 -21.49 14.11
CA LEU A 14 7.29 -22.47 15.14
C LEU A 14 6.62 -22.14 16.47
N LYS A 15 6.72 -20.89 16.95
CA LYS A 15 6.06 -20.44 18.18
C LYS A 15 4.54 -20.62 18.13
N LEU A 16 3.91 -20.35 16.98
CA LEU A 16 2.47 -20.52 16.80
C LEU A 16 2.06 -21.99 16.78
N LEU A 17 2.87 -22.86 16.17
CA LEU A 17 2.63 -24.31 16.17
C LEU A 17 2.82 -24.92 17.56
N ASP A 18 3.77 -24.40 18.33
CA ASP A 18 4.08 -24.90 19.68
C ASP A 18 3.01 -24.53 20.73
N LYS A 19 2.03 -23.69 20.39
CA LYS A 19 0.87 -23.43 21.26
C LYS A 19 0.00 -24.69 21.33
N GLU A 20 -0.32 -25.12 22.55
CA GLU A 20 -1.14 -26.31 22.84
C GLU A 20 -0.48 -27.62 22.39
N ASN A 21 -0.83 -28.13 21.20
CA ASN A 21 -0.38 -29.42 20.71
C ASN A 21 0.29 -29.30 19.33
N ARG A 22 1.62 -29.17 19.34
CA ARG A 22 2.44 -29.05 18.12
C ARG A 22 2.16 -30.13 17.08
N ARG A 23 2.02 -31.39 17.49
CA ARG A 23 1.85 -32.51 16.56
C ARG A 23 0.51 -32.43 15.83
N GLU A 24 -0.56 -32.12 16.57
CA GLU A 24 -1.89 -31.94 15.99
C GLU A 24 -1.95 -30.68 15.11
N ASN A 25 -1.36 -29.57 15.54
CA ASN A 25 -1.29 -28.34 14.74
C ASN A 25 -0.59 -28.55 13.39
N ILE A 26 0.54 -29.25 13.37
CA ILE A 26 1.25 -29.61 12.12
C ILE A 26 0.37 -30.49 11.24
N LYS A 27 -0.34 -31.47 11.83
CA LYS A 27 -1.23 -32.37 11.08
C LYS A 27 -2.39 -31.59 10.46
N GLN A 28 -3.07 -30.73 11.21
CA GLN A 28 -4.16 -29.90 10.71
C GLN A 28 -3.71 -28.94 9.62
N LEU A 29 -2.55 -28.31 9.80
CA LEU A 29 -1.99 -27.40 8.82
C LEU A 29 -1.62 -28.12 7.51
N ARG A 30 -1.06 -29.34 7.57
CA ARG A 30 -0.83 -30.18 6.37
C ARG A 30 -2.13 -30.49 5.64
N ILE A 31 -3.17 -30.87 6.36
CA ILE A 31 -4.50 -31.14 5.79
C ILE A 31 -5.02 -29.88 5.08
N PHE A 32 -4.93 -28.73 5.74
CA PHE A 32 -5.35 -27.45 5.18
C PHE A 32 -4.57 -27.09 3.91
N LEU A 33 -3.24 -27.17 3.94
CA LEU A 33 -2.38 -26.81 2.81
C LEU A 33 -2.61 -27.71 1.59
N ASN A 34 -2.85 -29.00 1.81
CA ASN A 34 -3.16 -29.97 0.75
C ASN A 34 -4.57 -29.77 0.18
N ARG A 35 -5.55 -29.45 1.04
CA ARG A 35 -6.96 -29.28 0.65
C ARG A 35 -7.21 -27.97 -0.10
N PHE A 36 -6.44 -26.94 0.22
CA PHE A 36 -6.55 -25.60 -0.37
C PHE A 36 -5.22 -25.18 -1.00
N PRO A 37 -4.76 -25.80 -2.10
CA PRO A 37 -3.52 -25.40 -2.76
C PRO A 37 -3.61 -23.97 -3.32
N LEU A 38 -2.45 -23.36 -3.59
CA LEU A 38 -2.31 -21.96 -4.03
C LEU A 38 -2.94 -21.60 -5.38
N THR A 39 -3.55 -22.55 -6.09
CA THR A 39 -4.07 -22.34 -7.44
C THR A 39 -5.10 -21.22 -7.50
N THR A 40 -4.84 -20.25 -8.39
CA THR A 40 -5.43 -18.92 -8.58
C THR A 40 -6.89 -18.88 -9.04
N ASN A 41 -7.61 -20.00 -9.09
CA ASN A 41 -8.97 -20.08 -9.65
C ASN A 41 -10.07 -20.47 -8.64
N SER A 42 -9.93 -20.07 -7.37
CA SER A 42 -10.97 -20.29 -6.34
C SER A 42 -12.18 -19.34 -6.46
N SER A 43 -12.33 -18.61 -7.57
CA SER A 43 -13.54 -17.86 -7.89
C SER A 43 -14.74 -18.77 -8.20
N LYS A 44 -14.54 -20.10 -8.31
CA LYS A 44 -15.62 -21.09 -8.41
C LYS A 44 -16.40 -21.22 -7.09
N GLY A 45 -17.33 -20.30 -6.90
CA GLY A 45 -18.55 -20.44 -6.12
C GLY A 45 -18.37 -20.37 -4.61
N ALA A 46 -18.62 -19.19 -4.03
CA ALA A 46 -18.84 -19.00 -2.59
C ALA A 46 -19.99 -19.87 -2.03
N LYS A 47 -20.85 -20.41 -2.90
CA LYS A 47 -21.94 -21.34 -2.59
C LYS A 47 -21.53 -22.82 -2.61
N SER A 48 -20.32 -23.15 -3.08
CA SER A 48 -19.84 -24.54 -3.09
C SER A 48 -19.55 -25.03 -1.67
N LYS A 49 -19.62 -26.35 -1.45
CA LYS A 49 -19.23 -26.99 -0.18
C LYS A 49 -17.83 -26.56 0.27
N LYS A 50 -16.89 -26.46 -0.68
CA LYS A 50 -15.52 -25.95 -0.46
C LYS A 50 -15.50 -24.48 -0.03
N GLY A 51 -16.40 -23.65 -0.55
CA GLY A 51 -16.52 -22.24 -0.16
C GLY A 51 -17.01 -22.04 1.28
N LYS A 52 -18.00 -22.83 1.73
CA LYS A 52 -18.45 -22.81 3.13
C LYS A 52 -17.34 -23.28 4.07
N GLU A 53 -16.70 -24.39 3.72
CA GLU A 53 -15.61 -24.94 4.51
C GLU A 53 -14.42 -23.97 4.63
N TRP A 54 -14.03 -23.32 3.52
CA TRP A 54 -13.00 -22.29 3.53
C TRP A 54 -13.28 -21.16 4.52
N ARG A 55 -14.54 -20.72 4.65
CA ARG A 55 -14.93 -19.69 5.63
C ARG A 55 -14.76 -20.16 7.06
N LEU A 56 -15.09 -21.44 7.35
CA LEU A 56 -14.86 -22.03 8.67
C LEU A 56 -13.37 -22.13 8.98
N TRP A 57 -12.53 -22.44 7.99
CA TRP A 57 -11.08 -22.45 8.22
C TRP A 57 -10.50 -21.07 8.48
N LYS A 58 -11.05 -19.99 7.88
CA LYS A 58 -10.51 -18.63 8.04
C LYS A 58 -10.41 -18.17 9.50
N ILE A 59 -11.32 -18.59 10.36
CA ILE A 59 -11.30 -18.23 11.78
C ILE A 59 -10.25 -19.02 12.59
N THR A 60 -9.66 -20.08 12.02
CA THR A 60 -8.71 -20.96 12.73
C THR A 60 -7.27 -20.43 12.70
N SER A 61 -6.49 -20.82 13.71
CA SER A 61 -5.04 -20.57 13.74
C SER A 61 -4.31 -21.19 12.55
N CYS A 62 -4.78 -22.35 12.08
CA CYS A 62 -4.25 -23.03 10.90
C CYS A 62 -4.28 -22.15 9.65
N TYR A 63 -5.37 -21.42 9.40
CA TYR A 63 -5.46 -20.49 8.28
C TYR A 63 -4.42 -19.37 8.37
N ARG A 64 -4.28 -18.77 9.56
CA ARG A 64 -3.33 -17.67 9.79
C ARG A 64 -1.88 -18.13 9.63
N ILE A 65 -1.52 -19.29 10.17
CA ILE A 65 -0.19 -19.89 9.97
C ILE A 65 0.05 -20.21 8.49
N ALA A 66 -0.94 -20.77 7.80
CA ALA A 66 -0.85 -21.02 6.36
C ALA A 66 -0.68 -19.73 5.56
N TYR A 67 -1.34 -18.64 5.97
CA TYR A 67 -1.20 -17.33 5.35
C TYR A 67 0.22 -16.80 5.53
N LEU A 68 0.78 -16.86 6.74
CA LEU A 68 2.17 -16.47 7.01
C LEU A 68 3.15 -17.26 6.13
N TYR A 69 2.99 -18.60 6.12
CA TYR A 69 3.83 -19.51 5.32
C TYR A 69 3.80 -19.18 3.82
N ARG A 70 2.62 -18.86 3.29
CA ARG A 70 2.42 -18.68 1.85
C ARG A 70 2.78 -17.29 1.34
N ASN A 71 2.49 -16.26 2.13
CA ASN A 71 2.44 -14.88 1.63
C ASN A 71 3.48 -13.97 2.30
N SER A 72 3.64 -14.06 3.62
CA SER A 72 4.25 -12.99 4.40
C SER A 72 5.69 -12.70 3.99
N THR A 73 6.52 -13.72 3.76
CA THR A 73 7.90 -13.51 3.29
C THR A 73 7.95 -12.70 1.99
N CYS A 74 7.10 -13.02 1.00
CA CYS A 74 7.08 -12.33 -0.29
C CYS A 74 6.53 -10.90 -0.15
N ILE A 75 5.50 -10.70 0.65
CA ILE A 75 4.91 -9.38 0.93
C ILE A 75 5.94 -8.50 1.66
N SER A 76 6.57 -8.99 2.71
CA SER A 76 7.60 -8.26 3.45
C SER A 76 8.82 -7.94 2.61
N SER A 77 9.24 -8.85 1.73
CA SER A 77 10.35 -8.62 0.81
C SER A 77 10.02 -7.47 -0.16
N ALA A 78 8.83 -7.48 -0.77
CA ALA A 78 8.38 -6.40 -1.62
C ALA A 78 8.30 -5.06 -0.85
N THR A 79 7.69 -5.07 0.33
CA THR A 79 7.62 -3.89 1.21
C THR A 79 9.01 -3.38 1.57
N ALA A 80 9.94 -4.26 1.93
CA ALA A 80 11.30 -3.88 2.31
C ALA A 80 12.07 -3.24 1.16
N LEU A 81 11.92 -3.79 -0.06
CA LEU A 81 12.52 -3.23 -1.27
C LEU A 81 11.99 -1.83 -1.54
N HIS A 82 10.68 -1.69 -1.73
CA HIS A 82 10.08 -0.43 -2.15
C HIS A 82 10.16 0.64 -1.06
N PHE A 83 9.93 0.29 0.20
CA PHE A 83 10.11 1.24 1.30
C PHE A 83 11.58 1.62 1.48
N GLY A 84 12.51 0.68 1.29
CA GLY A 84 13.94 0.97 1.28
C GLY A 84 14.31 2.00 0.22
N ASP A 85 13.73 1.90 -0.98
CA ASP A 85 13.94 2.88 -2.05
C ASP A 85 13.32 4.24 -1.74
N VAL A 86 12.14 4.29 -1.11
CA VAL A 86 11.56 5.53 -0.58
C VAL A 86 12.55 6.22 0.36
N LEU A 87 13.13 5.47 1.31
CA LEU A 87 14.10 6.03 2.26
C LEU A 87 15.38 6.50 1.56
N LYS A 88 15.92 5.73 0.61
CA LYS A 88 17.17 6.10 -0.10
C LYS A 88 17.00 7.38 -0.92
N GLN A 89 15.91 7.48 -1.67
CA GLN A 89 15.64 8.61 -2.57
C GLN A 89 15.27 9.88 -1.82
N ASN A 90 14.69 9.75 -0.61
CA ASN A 90 14.12 10.87 0.14
C ASN A 90 14.70 10.99 1.56
N LEU A 91 15.93 10.50 1.77
CA LEU A 91 16.50 10.26 3.10
C LEU A 91 16.51 11.50 3.99
N GLY A 92 16.79 12.68 3.45
CA GLY A 92 16.81 13.93 4.21
C GLY A 92 15.44 14.31 4.76
N ILE A 93 14.42 14.31 3.90
CA ILE A 93 13.03 14.64 4.24
C ILE A 93 12.47 13.65 5.27
N VAL A 94 12.65 12.37 4.95
CA VAL A 94 12.31 11.23 5.78
C VAL A 94 12.99 11.37 7.14
N ARG A 95 14.31 11.52 7.23
CA ARG A 95 15.04 11.70 8.50
C ARG A 95 14.54 12.88 9.33
N GLN A 96 14.27 14.03 8.71
CA GLN A 96 13.75 15.20 9.43
C GLN A 96 12.38 14.91 10.07
N MET A 97 11.53 14.13 9.41
CA MET A 97 10.26 13.65 9.98
C MET A 97 10.52 12.79 11.24
N PHE A 98 11.50 11.88 11.18
CA PHE A 98 11.84 11.03 12.34
C PHE A 98 12.55 11.77 13.48
N GLN A 99 13.35 12.81 13.18
CA GLN A 99 14.15 13.52 14.20
C GLN A 99 13.30 14.34 15.16
N LYS A 100 12.10 14.75 14.72
CA LYS A 100 11.18 15.54 15.53
C LYS A 100 10.45 14.73 16.60
N SER A 101 10.49 13.40 16.54
CA SER A 101 9.75 12.53 17.45
C SER A 101 10.66 11.55 18.18
N SER A 102 10.57 11.54 19.51
CA SER A 102 11.18 10.49 20.33
C SER A 102 10.52 9.12 20.13
N ILE A 103 9.28 9.10 19.65
CA ILE A 103 8.50 7.89 19.39
C ILE A 103 7.98 7.93 17.96
N LEU A 104 8.49 7.03 17.13
CA LEU A 104 7.98 6.77 15.81
C LEU A 104 6.74 5.87 15.89
N ARG A 105 5.59 6.40 15.47
CA ARG A 105 4.32 5.67 15.40
C ARG A 105 4.01 5.20 13.98
N ILE A 106 3.77 3.91 13.83
CA ILE A 106 3.36 3.28 12.56
C ILE A 106 1.94 2.74 12.72
N CYS A 107 1.03 3.10 11.82
CA CYS A 107 -0.33 2.57 11.77
C CYS A 107 -0.51 1.71 10.51
N SER A 108 -0.73 0.41 10.67
CA SER A 108 -0.97 -0.53 9.57
C SER A 108 -2.46 -0.82 9.43
N ILE A 109 -3.03 -0.46 8.28
CA ILE A 109 -4.43 -0.69 7.93
C ILE A 109 -4.56 -2.03 7.20
N GLY A 110 -5.33 -2.95 7.76
CA GLY A 110 -5.42 -4.33 7.27
C GLY A 110 -4.20 -5.18 7.62
N GLY A 111 -3.54 -4.86 8.74
CA GLY A 111 -2.23 -5.36 9.12
C GLY A 111 -2.20 -6.71 9.84
N GLY A 112 -3.25 -7.53 9.76
CA GLY A 112 -3.35 -8.77 10.56
C GLY A 112 -2.15 -9.72 10.47
N SER A 113 -1.47 -9.81 9.30
CA SER A 113 -0.29 -10.67 9.06
C SER A 113 1.09 -10.05 9.38
N PRO A 114 1.11 -8.97 10.16
CA PRO A 114 1.99 -7.78 10.10
C PRO A 114 3.15 -7.80 9.10
N SER A 115 2.89 -8.13 7.83
CA SER A 115 3.95 -8.36 6.85
C SER A 115 4.68 -7.07 6.48
N ASP A 116 3.94 -5.98 6.42
CA ASP A 116 4.45 -4.64 6.23
C ASP A 116 5.25 -4.16 7.45
N LEU A 117 4.70 -4.27 8.66
CA LEU A 117 5.36 -3.82 9.88
C LEU A 117 6.72 -4.49 10.10
N VAL A 118 6.82 -5.81 9.85
CA VAL A 118 8.09 -6.53 9.91
C VAL A 118 9.14 -5.92 8.97
N ALA A 119 8.74 -5.59 7.75
CA ALA A 119 9.62 -5.00 6.75
C ALA A 119 9.99 -3.55 7.10
N LEU A 120 9.01 -2.72 7.46
CA LEU A 120 9.21 -1.32 7.83
C LEU A 120 10.17 -1.21 9.01
N VAL A 121 9.94 -1.96 10.09
CA VAL A 121 10.78 -1.92 11.30
C VAL A 121 12.21 -2.36 11.00
N LYS A 122 12.41 -3.41 10.19
CA LYS A 122 13.76 -3.83 9.78
C LYS A 122 14.48 -2.78 8.94
N ILE A 123 13.80 -2.18 7.96
CA ILE A 123 14.39 -1.16 7.10
C ILE A 123 14.72 0.10 7.90
N LEU A 124 13.83 0.53 8.80
CA LEU A 124 14.07 1.67 9.70
C LEU A 124 15.25 1.40 10.63
N GLY A 125 15.30 0.22 11.25
CA GLY A 125 16.41 -0.18 12.12
C GLY A 125 17.77 -0.14 11.40
N GLN A 126 17.84 -0.64 10.16
CA GLN A 126 19.08 -0.61 9.37
C GLN A 126 19.51 0.79 8.93
N ASN A 127 18.56 1.67 8.63
CA ASN A 127 18.87 3.00 8.07
C ASN A 127 18.98 4.11 9.12
N LEU A 128 18.39 3.90 10.31
CA LEU A 128 18.27 4.89 11.38
C LEU A 128 18.86 4.43 12.73
N GLY A 129 18.97 3.12 12.98
CA GLY A 129 19.18 2.54 14.31
C GLY A 129 20.48 2.92 15.04
N ASN A 130 21.54 3.29 14.31
CA ASN A 130 22.79 3.74 14.95
C ASN A 130 22.86 5.25 15.19
N ARG A 131 21.90 6.02 14.67
CA ARG A 131 21.96 7.50 14.64
C ARG A 131 20.82 8.17 15.39
N MET A 132 19.84 7.43 15.86
CA MET A 132 18.61 8.00 16.45
C MET A 132 18.13 7.19 17.65
N SER A 133 17.96 7.87 18.79
CA SER A 133 17.34 7.34 20.02
C SER A 133 15.81 7.37 19.92
N CYS A 134 15.25 6.82 18.83
CA CYS A 134 13.82 6.83 18.58
C CYS A 134 13.21 5.47 18.93
N ASP A 135 12.14 5.46 19.72
CA ASP A 135 11.36 4.25 19.96
C ASP A 135 10.36 4.00 18.82
N ILE A 136 9.98 2.74 18.56
CA ILE A 136 9.02 2.40 17.50
C ILE A 136 7.78 1.78 18.13
N HIS A 137 6.64 2.42 17.94
CA HIS A 137 5.32 1.95 18.36
C HIS A 137 4.50 1.62 17.12
N VAL A 138 3.79 0.49 17.17
CA VAL A 138 2.98 0.02 16.05
C VAL A 138 1.54 -0.15 16.47
N THR A 139 0.63 0.32 15.63
CA THR A 139 -0.81 0.07 15.74
C THR A 139 -1.26 -0.73 14.52
N ILE A 140 -1.87 -1.88 14.74
CA ILE A 140 -2.53 -2.69 13.72
C ILE A 140 -4.03 -2.41 13.79
N VAL A 141 -4.63 -2.04 12.67
CA VAL A 141 -6.09 -1.92 12.53
C VAL A 141 -6.57 -3.05 11.62
N ASP A 142 -7.38 -3.96 12.15
CA ASP A 142 -7.94 -5.08 11.40
C ASP A 142 -9.34 -5.44 11.91
N MET A 143 -10.17 -6.02 11.03
CA MET A 143 -11.53 -6.43 11.35
C MET A 143 -11.60 -7.83 11.96
N ASP A 144 -10.52 -8.60 11.93
CA ASP A 144 -10.48 -9.97 12.45
C ASP A 144 -9.57 -10.05 13.68
N GLU A 145 -10.19 -9.98 14.87
CA GLU A 145 -9.51 -10.08 16.16
C GLU A 145 -8.69 -11.36 16.34
N ASN A 146 -8.99 -12.42 15.59
CA ASN A 146 -8.21 -13.65 15.67
C ASN A 146 -6.76 -13.48 15.21
N TRP A 147 -6.44 -12.37 14.55
CA TRP A 147 -5.06 -12.01 14.19
C TRP A 147 -4.24 -11.50 15.37
N ILE A 148 -4.82 -11.01 16.46
CA ILE A 148 -4.08 -10.42 17.61
C ILE A 148 -2.93 -11.33 18.05
N THR A 149 -3.25 -12.58 18.39
CA THR A 149 -2.23 -13.55 18.84
C THR A 149 -1.17 -13.82 17.79
N THR A 150 -1.55 -13.82 16.51
CA THR A 150 -0.65 -14.09 15.39
C THR A 150 0.28 -12.91 15.16
N CYS A 151 -0.25 -11.68 15.09
CA CYS A 151 0.53 -10.49 14.84
C CYS A 151 1.51 -10.21 15.97
N THR A 152 1.08 -10.33 17.23
CA THR A 152 1.95 -10.15 18.40
C THR A 152 3.09 -11.18 18.37
N THR A 153 2.80 -12.45 18.10
CA THR A 153 3.83 -13.50 18.03
C THR A 153 4.85 -13.23 16.92
N VAL A 154 4.41 -12.76 15.75
CA VAL A 154 5.29 -12.39 14.63
C VAL A 154 6.17 -11.20 15.01
N LEU A 155 5.59 -10.13 15.55
CA LEU A 155 6.32 -8.92 15.90
C LEU A 155 7.32 -9.14 17.04
N GLN A 156 6.99 -9.98 18.03
CA GLN A 156 7.91 -10.39 19.10
C GLN A 156 9.12 -11.21 18.59
N CYS A 157 9.13 -11.66 17.33
CA CYS A 157 10.32 -12.24 16.72
C CYS A 157 11.32 -11.17 16.24
N LEU A 158 10.95 -9.89 16.27
CA LEU A 158 11.86 -8.77 16.07
C LEU A 158 12.46 -8.34 17.41
N GLU A 159 13.75 -8.02 17.43
CA GLU A 159 14.45 -7.58 18.64
C GLU A 159 13.78 -6.38 19.30
N TRP A 160 13.25 -5.46 18.50
CA TRP A 160 12.57 -4.24 18.97
C TRP A 160 11.36 -4.49 19.87
N PHE A 161 10.67 -5.63 19.68
CA PHE A 161 9.44 -5.96 20.39
C PHE A 161 9.54 -7.21 21.26
N ARG A 162 10.68 -7.93 21.22
CA ARG A 162 10.86 -9.22 21.91
C ARG A 162 10.42 -9.18 23.38
N ASN A 163 10.73 -8.08 24.07
CA ASN A 163 10.39 -7.85 25.48
C ASN A 163 9.56 -6.56 25.68
N ALA A 164 8.90 -6.08 24.64
CA ALA A 164 8.22 -4.77 24.64
C ALA A 164 6.85 -4.84 23.97
N GLU A 165 6.02 -5.78 24.42
CA GLU A 165 4.66 -5.98 23.90
C GLU A 165 3.78 -4.73 24.03
N TRP A 166 4.02 -3.89 25.05
CA TRP A 166 3.33 -2.60 25.25
C TRP A 166 3.49 -1.61 24.08
N LYS A 167 4.45 -1.84 23.18
CA LYS A 167 4.64 -1.04 21.94
C LYS A 167 3.77 -1.51 20.77
N ILE A 168 3.07 -2.63 20.93
CA ILE A 168 2.18 -3.21 19.93
C ILE A 168 0.74 -2.97 20.38
N ARG A 169 -0.01 -2.22 19.58
CA ARG A 169 -1.45 -2.02 19.78
C ARG A 169 -2.23 -2.69 18.66
N PHE A 170 -3.27 -3.44 19.00
CA PHE A 170 -4.23 -3.95 18.03
C PHE A 170 -5.58 -3.27 18.24
N VAL A 171 -6.16 -2.75 17.15
CA VAL A 171 -7.47 -2.11 17.11
C VAL A 171 -8.37 -3.00 16.26
N HIS A 172 -9.29 -3.71 16.93
CA HIS A 172 -10.32 -4.48 16.26
C HIS A 172 -11.41 -3.53 15.75
N ALA A 173 -11.42 -3.27 14.44
CA ALA A 173 -12.37 -2.33 13.86
C ALA A 173 -12.65 -2.61 12.38
N ASP A 174 -13.90 -2.35 11.97
CA ASP A 174 -14.21 -2.17 10.56
C ASP A 174 -13.70 -0.78 10.10
N VAL A 175 -12.71 -0.78 9.22
CA VAL A 175 -12.12 0.42 8.63
C VAL A 175 -13.10 1.19 7.75
N THR A 176 -14.25 0.62 7.39
CA THR A 176 -15.31 1.32 6.66
C THR A 176 -15.95 2.44 7.51
N GLU A 177 -16.07 2.18 8.82
CA GLU A 177 -16.79 3.04 9.77
C GLU A 177 -15.93 4.18 10.30
N MET A 178 -14.60 4.04 10.28
CA MET A 178 -13.65 5.01 10.81
C MET A 178 -14.05 5.49 12.21
N ASN A 179 -14.18 4.55 13.15
CA ASN A 179 -14.45 4.91 14.55
C ASN A 179 -13.32 5.79 15.14
N GLU A 180 -13.55 6.38 16.31
CA GLU A 180 -12.58 7.30 16.91
C GLU A 180 -11.22 6.66 17.22
N GLU A 181 -11.18 5.36 17.52
CA GLU A 181 -9.92 4.67 17.77
C GLU A 181 -9.08 4.55 16.49
N VAL A 182 -9.70 4.21 15.36
CA VAL A 182 -9.05 4.16 14.05
C VAL A 182 -8.60 5.56 13.62
N LYS A 183 -9.46 6.56 13.74
CA LYS A 183 -9.12 7.96 13.41
C LYS A 183 -7.92 8.45 14.22
N ASN A 184 -7.91 8.19 15.52
CA ASN A 184 -6.81 8.58 16.41
C ASN A 184 -5.52 7.84 16.07
N SER A 185 -5.62 6.58 15.68
CA SER A 185 -4.46 5.78 15.26
C SER A 185 -3.82 6.31 13.97
N ILE A 186 -4.64 6.73 13.00
CA ILE A 186 -4.18 7.34 11.74
C ILE A 186 -3.59 8.74 11.99
N LYS A 187 -4.30 9.60 12.72
CA LYS A 187 -3.85 10.99 13.02
C LYS A 187 -2.49 11.03 13.71
N LYS A 188 -2.30 10.19 14.73
CA LYS A 188 -1.07 10.16 15.54
C LYS A 188 0.10 9.44 14.85
N ALA A 189 -0.13 8.79 13.71
CA ALA A 189 0.91 8.02 13.06
C ALA A 189 1.83 8.89 12.22
N ASN A 190 3.13 8.65 12.32
CA ASN A 190 4.12 9.24 11.43
C ASN A 190 4.19 8.45 10.10
N ILE A 191 3.91 7.15 10.14
CA ILE A 191 3.79 6.30 8.96
C ILE A 191 2.44 5.60 9.00
N VAL A 192 1.66 5.74 7.95
CA VAL A 192 0.47 4.93 7.71
C VAL A 192 0.76 3.97 6.56
N SER A 193 0.61 2.68 6.78
CA SER A 193 0.80 1.65 5.76
C SER A 193 -0.52 0.99 5.38
N ILE A 194 -0.71 0.78 4.08
CA ILE A 194 -1.78 -0.02 3.51
C ILE A 194 -1.12 -1.04 2.59
N VAL A 195 -0.96 -2.28 3.06
CA VAL A 195 -0.24 -3.32 2.31
C VAL A 195 -1.11 -4.52 2.05
N LYS A 196 -1.30 -4.85 0.77
CA LYS A 196 -2.10 -5.99 0.29
C LYS A 196 -3.55 -6.04 0.81
N PHE A 197 -4.06 -4.93 1.32
CA PHE A 197 -5.40 -4.84 1.87
C PHE A 197 -6.46 -4.55 0.79
N MET A 198 -6.22 -3.56 -0.07
CA MET A 198 -7.18 -3.08 -1.08
C MET A 198 -7.50 -4.15 -2.12
N SER A 199 -6.54 -4.99 -2.50
CA SER A 199 -6.82 -6.12 -3.41
C SER A 199 -7.62 -7.24 -2.75
N GLU A 200 -7.56 -7.36 -1.42
CA GLU A 200 -8.24 -8.41 -0.66
C GLU A 200 -9.68 -8.06 -0.27
N CYS A 201 -10.07 -6.78 -0.32
CA CYS A 201 -11.44 -6.35 -0.09
C CYS A 201 -12.41 -6.99 -1.10
N LYS A 202 -13.23 -7.94 -0.60
CA LYS A 202 -14.21 -8.72 -1.37
C LYS A 202 -15.64 -8.31 -1.01
N GLY A 203 -16.59 -8.62 -1.90
CA GLY A 203 -18.02 -8.34 -1.69
C GLY A 203 -18.57 -7.23 -2.59
N GLY A 204 -19.87 -7.28 -2.86
CA GLY A 204 -20.56 -6.29 -3.71
C GLY A 204 -20.21 -6.32 -5.21
N THR A 205 -20.81 -5.38 -5.94
CA THR A 205 -20.56 -5.17 -7.38
C THR A 205 -19.18 -4.55 -7.61
N LYS A 206 -18.66 -4.62 -8.84
CA LYS A 206 -17.37 -3.97 -9.21
C LYS A 206 -17.34 -2.49 -8.82
N LYS A 207 -18.44 -1.76 -9.06
CA LYS A 207 -18.61 -0.35 -8.69
C LYS A 207 -18.52 -0.15 -7.18
N LYS A 208 -19.29 -0.91 -6.38
CA LYS A 208 -19.23 -0.81 -4.90
C LYS A 208 -17.83 -1.04 -4.33
N LYS A 209 -17.07 -1.97 -4.91
CA LYS A 209 -15.67 -2.21 -4.50
C LYS A 209 -14.76 -1.03 -4.82
N LEU A 210 -14.92 -0.43 -6.00
CA LEU A 210 -14.15 0.73 -6.41
C LEU A 210 -14.46 1.93 -5.50
N ASP A 211 -15.75 2.19 -5.27
CA ASP A 211 -16.22 3.26 -4.38
C ASP A 211 -15.71 3.06 -2.96
N PHE A 212 -15.76 1.83 -2.45
CA PHE A 212 -15.21 1.49 -1.13
C PHE A 212 -13.72 1.82 -1.04
N LYS A 213 -12.89 1.35 -1.99
CA LYS A 213 -11.45 1.60 -2.00
C LYS A 213 -11.16 3.10 -2.10
N LYS A 214 -11.89 3.81 -2.95
CA LYS A 214 -11.76 5.27 -3.09
C LYS A 214 -12.05 5.99 -1.78
N ASN A 215 -13.18 5.65 -1.16
CA ASN A 215 -13.59 6.27 0.10
C ASN A 215 -12.61 5.95 1.23
N LEU A 216 -12.15 4.70 1.34
CA LEU A 216 -11.17 4.32 2.35
C LEU A 216 -9.86 5.09 2.17
N PHE A 217 -9.29 5.07 0.96
CA PHE A 217 -8.03 5.76 0.67
C PHE A 217 -8.13 7.26 0.98
N GLN A 218 -9.21 7.91 0.54
CA GLN A 218 -9.44 9.32 0.77
C GLN A 218 -9.57 9.63 2.27
N LYS A 219 -10.38 8.86 3.02
CA LYS A 219 -10.54 9.05 4.46
C LYS A 219 -9.22 8.88 5.22
N VAL A 220 -8.41 7.88 4.87
CA VAL A 220 -7.08 7.69 5.48
C VAL A 220 -6.20 8.92 5.19
N HIS A 221 -6.10 9.32 3.93
CA HIS A 221 -5.30 10.47 3.51
C HIS A 221 -5.73 11.79 4.15
N ASP A 222 -7.02 12.02 4.33
CA ASP A 222 -7.58 13.22 4.97
C ASP A 222 -7.33 13.25 6.48
N LEU A 223 -7.26 12.09 7.13
CA LEU A 223 -7.01 11.97 8.57
C LEU A 223 -5.54 12.12 8.93
N MET A 224 -4.62 11.90 7.99
CA MET A 224 -3.19 11.99 8.24
C MET A 224 -2.76 13.42 8.58
N GLU A 225 -1.93 13.54 9.61
CA GLU A 225 -1.31 14.79 9.96
C GLU A 225 -0.23 15.18 8.95
N THR A 226 0.02 16.49 8.88
CA THR A 226 1.09 17.01 8.05
C THR A 226 2.44 16.51 8.54
N GLY A 227 3.29 16.13 7.59
CA GLY A 227 4.56 15.50 7.85
C GLY A 227 4.46 13.99 7.97
N SER A 228 3.26 13.38 7.94
CA SER A 228 3.13 11.92 7.95
C SER A 228 3.32 11.30 6.56
N LEU A 229 3.88 10.10 6.54
CA LEU A 229 4.15 9.30 5.34
C LEU A 229 3.06 8.26 5.12
N LEU A 230 2.41 8.26 3.96
CA LEU A 230 1.51 7.20 3.51
C LEU A 230 2.28 6.25 2.62
N PHE A 231 2.35 4.97 2.97
CA PHE A 231 2.95 3.92 2.17
C PHE A 231 1.89 2.91 1.72
N LEU A 232 1.68 2.82 0.40
CA LEU A 232 0.74 1.89 -0.21
C LEU A 232 1.52 0.87 -1.04
N LEU A 233 1.29 -0.42 -0.80
CA LEU A 233 1.79 -1.51 -1.63
C LEU A 233 0.68 -2.54 -1.82
N ASP A 234 0.22 -2.73 -3.04
CA ASP A 234 -0.85 -3.67 -3.32
C ASP A 234 -0.71 -4.30 -4.72
N CYS A 235 -1.66 -5.13 -5.12
CA CYS A 235 -1.70 -5.61 -6.50
C CYS A 235 -2.34 -4.56 -7.43
N PRO A 236 -1.81 -4.40 -8.66
CA PRO A 236 -2.23 -3.38 -9.64
C PRO A 236 -3.64 -3.58 -10.21
N HIS A 237 -4.41 -4.56 -9.71
CA HIS A 237 -5.70 -4.92 -10.27
C HIS A 237 -6.84 -4.02 -9.78
N ASN A 238 -7.94 -4.00 -10.53
CA ASN A 238 -9.22 -3.37 -10.18
C ASN A 238 -9.20 -1.83 -10.09
N GLY A 239 -8.42 -1.15 -10.94
CA GLY A 239 -8.42 0.31 -11.03
C GLY A 239 -7.80 1.00 -9.81
N LEU A 240 -6.89 0.33 -9.10
CA LEU A 240 -6.24 0.90 -7.92
C LEU A 240 -5.41 2.14 -8.26
N SER A 241 -4.72 2.14 -9.42
CA SER A 241 -4.02 3.31 -9.95
C SER A 241 -4.95 4.52 -10.10
N ASP A 242 -6.18 4.30 -10.55
CA ASP A 242 -7.16 5.36 -10.80
C ASP A 242 -7.68 5.95 -9.48
N ILE A 243 -7.76 5.13 -8.44
CA ILE A 243 -8.22 5.53 -7.11
C ILE A 243 -7.15 6.31 -6.35
N CYS A 244 -5.90 5.90 -6.44
CA CYS A 244 -4.82 6.39 -5.58
C CYS A 244 -4.02 7.51 -6.25
N GLY A 245 -4.69 8.56 -6.74
CA GLY A 245 -4.06 9.72 -7.41
C GLY A 245 -3.95 9.60 -8.93
N GLY A 246 -4.68 8.66 -9.55
CA GLY A 246 -4.69 8.48 -11.00
C GLY A 246 -3.36 8.00 -11.59
N GLN A 247 -3.18 8.18 -12.90
CA GLN A 247 -1.93 7.82 -13.59
C GLN A 247 -0.71 8.63 -13.10
N SER A 248 -0.92 9.83 -12.56
CA SER A 248 0.17 10.69 -12.09
C SER A 248 0.55 10.46 -10.63
N GLY A 249 -0.28 9.74 -9.86
CA GLY A 249 -0.11 9.59 -8.42
C GLY A 249 -0.19 10.89 -7.64
N LEU A 250 -0.67 11.98 -8.24
CA LEU A 250 -0.74 13.28 -7.57
C LEU A 250 -1.95 13.32 -6.64
N LEU A 251 -1.71 13.72 -5.40
CA LEU A 251 -2.75 13.95 -4.39
C LEU A 251 -2.71 15.42 -3.93
N PRO A 252 -3.86 16.00 -3.59
CA PRO A 252 -3.89 17.31 -2.93
C PRO A 252 -3.06 17.27 -1.65
N ASP A 253 -2.26 18.32 -1.42
CA ASP A 253 -1.60 18.56 -0.13
C ASP A 253 -0.65 17.42 0.27
N SER A 254 -0.06 16.79 -0.74
CA SER A 254 0.93 15.73 -0.56
C SER A 254 1.96 15.71 -1.67
N GLN A 255 3.19 15.40 -1.28
CA GLN A 255 4.29 15.16 -2.19
C GLN A 255 4.38 13.67 -2.49
N LEU A 256 4.28 13.29 -3.77
CA LEU A 256 4.59 11.94 -4.21
C LEU A 256 6.11 11.72 -4.11
N LEU A 257 6.52 10.75 -3.30
CA LEU A 257 7.93 10.42 -3.05
C LEU A 257 8.43 9.24 -3.87
N TYR A 258 7.53 8.35 -4.27
CA TYR A 258 7.86 7.10 -4.95
C TYR A 258 6.62 6.58 -5.69
N ASP A 259 6.82 6.05 -6.90
CA ASP A 259 5.76 5.47 -7.73
C ASP A 259 6.28 4.28 -8.55
N VAL A 260 5.57 3.16 -8.45
CA VAL A 260 5.73 1.94 -9.24
C VAL A 260 4.34 1.47 -9.62
N ASN A 261 3.96 1.65 -10.88
CA ASN A 261 2.60 1.36 -11.35
C ASN A 261 2.32 -0.14 -11.56
N HIS A 262 3.33 -0.90 -11.99
CA HIS A 262 3.23 -2.33 -12.22
C HIS A 262 4.63 -2.95 -12.28
N GLN A 263 4.97 -3.80 -11.31
CA GLN A 263 6.21 -4.54 -11.32
C GLN A 263 5.98 -5.95 -10.76
N SER A 264 6.68 -6.94 -11.30
CA SER A 264 6.71 -8.27 -10.71
C SER A 264 7.86 -8.34 -9.70
N HIS A 265 7.53 -8.42 -8.41
CA HIS A 265 8.50 -8.67 -7.35
C HIS A 265 8.76 -10.16 -7.22
N LYS A 266 10.01 -10.56 -7.02
CA LYS A 266 10.40 -11.97 -6.84
C LYS A 266 11.35 -12.11 -5.66
N LEU A 267 11.10 -13.12 -4.83
CA LEU A 267 12.00 -13.47 -3.74
C LEU A 267 13.35 -13.94 -4.27
N ASP A 268 14.41 -13.58 -3.54
CA ASP A 268 15.76 -14.05 -3.84
C ASP A 268 15.85 -15.59 -3.86
N LYS A 269 16.67 -16.13 -4.78
CA LYS A 269 16.79 -17.58 -4.98
C LYS A 269 17.32 -18.28 -3.73
N VAL A 270 18.27 -17.69 -3.02
CA VAL A 270 18.86 -18.27 -1.80
C VAL A 270 17.83 -18.26 -0.68
N ALA A 271 17.06 -17.17 -0.54
CA ALA A 271 15.94 -17.10 0.41
C ALA A 271 14.87 -18.17 0.11
N LEU A 272 14.52 -18.36 -1.16
CA LEU A 272 13.58 -19.42 -1.56
C LEU A 272 14.09 -20.82 -1.21
N GLN A 273 15.38 -21.10 -1.40
CA GLN A 273 15.99 -22.38 -1.04
C GLN A 273 15.99 -22.58 0.48
N LYS A 274 16.38 -21.56 1.26
CA LYS A 274 16.34 -21.60 2.73
C LYS A 274 14.92 -21.87 3.23
N HIS A 275 13.94 -21.16 2.69
CA HIS A 275 12.53 -21.36 3.01
C HIS A 275 12.07 -22.77 2.66
N ALA A 276 12.46 -23.32 1.50
CA ALA A 276 12.15 -24.71 1.16
C ALA A 276 12.65 -25.68 2.24
N LYS A 277 13.94 -25.58 2.55
CA LYS A 277 14.64 -26.45 3.49
C LYS A 277 14.07 -26.37 4.91
N GLN A 278 13.74 -25.17 5.38
CA GLN A 278 13.19 -24.95 6.72
C GLN A 278 11.82 -25.61 6.90
N TYR A 279 10.95 -25.52 5.89
CA TYR A 279 9.58 -26.01 6.00
C TYR A 279 9.36 -27.41 5.42
N GLU A 280 10.34 -27.99 4.73
CA GLU A 280 10.22 -29.33 4.11
C GLU A 280 9.75 -30.39 5.11
N LYS A 281 10.40 -30.45 6.28
CA LYS A 281 10.04 -31.38 7.37
C LYS A 281 8.67 -31.09 7.97
N LEU A 282 8.22 -29.83 7.93
CA LEU A 282 6.96 -29.41 8.52
C LEU A 282 5.78 -29.64 7.56
N PHE A 283 5.88 -29.25 6.29
CA PHE A 283 4.73 -29.14 5.39
C PHE A 283 4.84 -29.91 4.06
N ARG A 284 5.87 -30.74 3.86
CA ARG A 284 6.00 -31.65 2.69
C ARG A 284 5.82 -30.95 1.34
N SER A 285 6.73 -30.04 0.99
CA SER A 285 6.76 -29.34 -0.31
C SER A 285 5.51 -28.53 -0.67
N ALA A 286 4.68 -28.15 0.31
CA ALA A 286 3.55 -27.26 0.09
C ALA A 286 3.97 -26.00 -0.67
N LEU A 287 3.18 -25.63 -1.70
CA LEU A 287 3.46 -24.46 -2.51
C LEU A 287 3.49 -23.18 -1.64
N ARG A 288 4.24 -22.17 -2.10
CA ARG A 288 4.34 -20.83 -1.52
C ARG A 288 4.41 -19.78 -2.63
N TYR A 289 4.00 -18.55 -2.36
CA TYR A 289 4.25 -17.47 -3.31
C TYR A 289 5.72 -17.10 -3.29
N ASN A 290 6.31 -17.04 -4.48
CA ASN A 290 7.67 -16.56 -4.71
C ASN A 290 7.70 -15.30 -5.57
N THR A 291 6.55 -14.92 -6.14
CA THR A 291 6.36 -13.72 -6.92
C THR A 291 5.11 -12.97 -6.44
N LEU A 292 5.14 -11.65 -6.60
CA LEU A 292 4.02 -10.76 -6.30
C LEU A 292 3.97 -9.64 -7.32
N GLU A 293 2.84 -9.48 -7.99
CA GLU A 293 2.58 -8.29 -8.79
C GLU A 293 2.30 -7.11 -7.85
N VAL A 294 3.09 -6.05 -7.99
CA VAL A 294 3.07 -4.89 -7.12
C VAL A 294 2.73 -3.60 -7.86
N PHE A 295 1.91 -2.82 -7.18
CA PHE A 295 1.65 -1.40 -7.37
C PHE A 295 2.08 -0.74 -6.05
N CYS A 296 3.01 0.20 -6.10
CA CYS A 296 3.54 0.85 -4.92
C CYS A 296 3.61 2.35 -5.08
N ARG A 297 3.13 3.08 -4.08
CA ARG A 297 3.25 4.52 -4.00
C ARG A 297 3.51 4.97 -2.57
N ALA A 298 4.29 6.04 -2.44
CA ALA A 298 4.52 6.69 -1.16
C ALA A 298 4.27 8.19 -1.26
N TRP A 299 3.58 8.75 -0.28
CA TRP A 299 3.28 10.18 -0.21
C TRP A 299 3.65 10.76 1.14
N LEU A 300 4.22 11.95 1.13
CA LEU A 300 4.36 12.77 2.34
C LEU A 300 3.25 13.82 2.39
N LYS A 301 2.47 13.85 3.47
CA LYS A 301 1.48 14.91 3.69
C LYS A 301 2.20 16.24 3.94
N ALA A 302 1.86 17.30 3.22
CA ALA A 302 2.55 18.60 3.29
C ALA A 302 1.57 19.72 3.69
N VAL A 303 2.07 20.76 4.39
CA VAL A 303 1.24 21.85 4.98
C VAL A 303 0.57 22.65 3.87
N ASP A 304 1.35 23.02 2.85
CA ASP A 304 0.94 23.93 1.79
C ASP A 304 1.93 23.84 0.63
N SER A 305 2.02 22.70 -0.03
CA SER A 305 2.55 22.70 -1.39
C SER A 305 1.36 22.78 -2.34
N PRO A 306 1.05 23.94 -2.98
CA PRO A 306 0.54 23.83 -4.34
C PRO A 306 1.48 22.86 -5.05
N PRO A 307 0.97 21.89 -5.83
CA PRO A 307 1.86 20.95 -6.47
C PRO A 307 2.92 21.78 -7.18
N THR A 308 4.19 21.61 -6.78
CA THR A 308 5.27 22.48 -7.19
C THR A 308 5.13 22.68 -8.68
N ASP A 309 4.93 23.93 -9.08
CA ASP A 309 4.44 24.33 -10.40
C ASP A 309 5.11 23.47 -11.48
N GLY A 310 6.43 23.23 -11.40
CA GLY A 310 7.18 22.37 -12.33
C GLY A 310 6.72 20.90 -12.51
N VAL A 311 6.35 20.13 -11.48
CA VAL A 311 5.98 18.70 -11.64
C VAL A 311 4.55 18.58 -12.16
N PHE A 312 3.64 19.40 -11.64
CA PHE A 312 2.26 19.44 -12.11
C PHE A 312 2.15 20.07 -13.49
N LEU A 313 2.93 21.11 -13.79
CA LEU A 313 3.04 21.68 -15.13
C LEU A 313 3.76 20.73 -16.06
N LYS A 314 4.67 19.86 -15.60
CA LYS A 314 5.23 18.80 -16.45
C LYS A 314 4.18 17.74 -16.78
N VAL A 315 3.42 17.25 -15.81
CA VAL A 315 2.31 16.30 -16.07
C VAL A 315 1.22 16.93 -16.95
N LEU A 316 0.89 18.21 -16.73
CA LEU A 316 -0.03 18.95 -17.58
C LEU A 316 0.56 19.23 -18.95
N ARG A 317 1.86 19.50 -19.07
CA ARG A 317 2.57 19.72 -20.33
C ARG A 317 2.63 18.44 -21.12
N ASP A 318 2.97 17.30 -20.52
CA ASP A 318 3.01 16.01 -21.19
C ASP A 318 1.61 15.61 -21.68
N ARG A 319 0.56 15.87 -20.89
CA ARG A 319 -0.84 15.68 -21.31
C ARG A 319 -1.26 16.69 -22.38
N TYR A 320 -0.83 17.95 -22.28
CA TYR A 320 -1.13 19.01 -23.24
C TYR A 320 -0.39 18.80 -24.56
N GLU A 321 0.85 18.34 -24.55
CA GLU A 321 1.61 17.95 -25.73
C GLU A 321 1.01 16.70 -26.36
N GLY A 322 0.62 15.70 -25.57
CA GLY A 322 -0.16 14.56 -26.05
C GLY A 322 -1.46 15.00 -26.72
N PHE A 323 -2.17 15.96 -26.12
CA PHE A 323 -3.40 16.52 -26.66
C PHE A 323 -3.17 17.41 -27.90
N ARG A 324 -2.12 18.23 -27.91
CA ARG A 324 -1.69 19.06 -29.04
C ARG A 324 -1.30 18.19 -30.22
N ASN A 325 -0.62 17.08 -29.97
CA ASN A 325 -0.27 16.09 -31.00
C ASN A 325 -1.51 15.38 -31.55
N CYS A 326 -2.52 15.10 -30.72
CA CYS A 326 -3.82 14.62 -31.19
C CYS A 326 -4.57 15.68 -32.01
N LEU A 327 -4.60 16.94 -31.58
CA LEU A 327 -5.24 18.03 -32.31
C LEU A 327 -4.51 18.37 -33.61
N ALA A 328 -3.18 18.31 -33.65
CA ALA A 328 -2.39 18.47 -34.86
C ALA A 328 -2.72 17.35 -35.87
N LYS A 329 -2.90 16.10 -35.40
CA LYS A 329 -3.37 14.98 -36.24
C LYS A 329 -4.80 15.18 -36.76
N ILE A 330 -5.69 15.77 -35.96
CA ILE A 330 -7.06 16.11 -36.37
C ILE A 330 -7.05 17.28 -37.38
N ASN A 331 -6.22 18.30 -37.17
CA ASN A 331 -6.09 19.45 -38.08
C ASN A 331 -5.43 19.09 -39.42
N ILE A 332 -4.57 18.07 -39.45
CA ILE A 332 -4.04 17.50 -40.70
C ILE A 332 -5.14 16.74 -41.47
N GLN A 333 -6.14 16.17 -40.78
CA GLN A 333 -7.30 15.56 -41.42
C GLN A 333 -8.41 16.55 -41.77
N SER A 334 -8.47 17.72 -41.13
CA SER A 334 -9.50 18.74 -41.33
C SER A 334 -9.05 19.93 -42.17
N SER A 335 -7.97 19.81 -42.95
CA SER A 335 -7.45 20.86 -43.84
C SER A 335 -8.40 21.25 -45.00
N HIS A 336 -9.69 21.00 -44.86
CA HIS A 336 -10.73 21.49 -45.77
C HIS A 336 -11.69 22.51 -45.16
N HIS A 337 -11.73 22.77 -43.85
CA HIS A 337 -12.59 23.83 -43.29
C HIS A 337 -11.82 24.74 -42.33
N ARG A 338 -11.38 25.89 -42.85
CA ARG A 338 -10.84 27.01 -42.06
C ARG A 338 -12.01 27.80 -41.50
N HIS A 339 -12.22 27.73 -40.18
CA HIS A 339 -12.70 28.81 -39.29
C HIS A 339 -13.06 28.19 -37.93
N SER A 340 -12.19 28.33 -36.91
CA SER A 340 -12.54 28.39 -35.48
C SER A 340 -11.29 28.17 -34.60
N ASP A 341 -10.51 29.22 -34.37
CA ASP A 341 -9.38 29.18 -33.42
C ASP A 341 -9.82 29.45 -31.96
N ASP A 342 -11.09 29.77 -31.70
CA ASP A 342 -11.56 30.15 -30.35
C ASP A 342 -12.33 29.02 -29.61
N ALA A 343 -12.84 28.01 -30.32
CA ALA A 343 -13.57 26.89 -29.69
C ALA A 343 -12.64 25.89 -28.99
N SER A 344 -11.43 25.67 -29.53
CA SER A 344 -10.46 24.71 -29.01
C SER A 344 -9.79 25.16 -27.70
N ALA A 345 -9.58 26.47 -27.54
CA ALA A 345 -9.04 27.08 -26.32
C ALA A 345 -10.02 27.04 -25.13
N LYS A 346 -11.34 26.98 -25.39
CA LYS A 346 -12.36 26.84 -24.34
C LYS A 346 -12.52 25.40 -23.85
N GLY A 347 -12.28 24.40 -24.71
CA GLY A 347 -12.48 22.99 -24.40
C GLY A 347 -11.55 22.44 -23.31
N TRP A 348 -10.25 22.78 -23.35
CA TRP A 348 -9.28 22.25 -22.38
C TRP A 348 -9.51 22.79 -20.96
N LYS A 349 -9.91 24.06 -20.82
CA LYS A 349 -10.23 24.65 -19.51
C LYS A 349 -11.41 23.93 -18.87
N GLN A 350 -12.43 23.62 -19.66
CA GLN A 350 -13.60 22.87 -19.18
C GLN A 350 -13.22 21.44 -18.78
N PHE A 351 -12.40 20.76 -19.59
CA PHE A 351 -11.89 19.43 -19.26
C PHE A 351 -11.04 19.43 -17.98
N PHE A 352 -10.14 20.40 -17.83
CA PHE A 352 -9.33 20.59 -16.63
C PHE A 352 -10.20 20.82 -15.39
N VAL A 353 -11.19 21.72 -15.48
CA VAL A 353 -12.12 21.98 -14.39
C VAL A 353 -12.90 20.73 -14.01
N ALA A 354 -13.35 19.94 -14.99
CA ALA A 354 -14.07 18.69 -14.76
C ALA A 354 -13.17 17.64 -14.06
N GLU A 355 -11.95 17.44 -14.54
CA GLU A 355 -10.98 16.50 -13.97
C GLU A 355 -10.61 16.89 -12.53
N MET A 356 -10.28 18.15 -12.28
CA MET A 356 -9.91 18.61 -10.93
C MET A 356 -11.10 18.52 -9.97
N LYS A 357 -12.33 18.78 -10.43
CA LYS A 357 -13.54 18.51 -9.65
C LYS A 357 -13.70 17.02 -9.32
N ASN A 358 -13.43 16.12 -10.27
CA ASN A 358 -13.50 14.67 -10.05
C ASN A 358 -12.48 14.17 -9.02
N ILE A 359 -11.34 14.86 -8.89
CA ILE A 359 -10.28 14.61 -7.90
C ILE A 359 -10.57 15.36 -6.57
N GLY A 360 -11.70 16.06 -6.46
CA GLY A 360 -12.16 16.69 -5.21
C GLY A 360 -11.63 18.10 -4.95
N TRP A 361 -11.03 18.76 -5.94
CA TRP A 361 -10.54 20.13 -5.75
C TRP A 361 -11.70 21.13 -5.64
N ASN A 362 -11.56 22.08 -4.71
CA ASN A 362 -12.50 23.19 -4.60
C ASN A 362 -12.26 24.25 -5.71
N ARG A 363 -13.30 25.05 -5.98
CA ARG A 363 -13.31 26.07 -7.04
C ARG A 363 -12.15 27.07 -6.93
N LYS A 364 -11.73 27.44 -5.71
CA LYS A 364 -10.64 28.40 -5.47
C LYS A 364 -9.29 27.81 -5.88
N LYS A 365 -9.04 26.54 -5.54
CA LYS A 365 -7.82 25.80 -5.89
C LYS A 365 -7.72 25.61 -7.41
N ILE A 366 -8.83 25.23 -8.05
CA ILE A 366 -8.91 25.09 -9.51
C ILE A 366 -8.59 26.41 -10.23
N LYS A 367 -9.18 27.53 -9.77
CA LYS A 367 -8.96 28.85 -10.38
C LYS A 367 -7.50 29.29 -10.27
N ARG A 368 -6.85 29.06 -9.12
CA ARG A 368 -5.43 29.38 -8.91
C ARG A 368 -4.52 28.58 -9.84
N ALA A 369 -4.77 27.28 -9.97
CA ALA A 369 -3.98 26.42 -10.85
C ALA A 369 -4.15 26.80 -12.33
N LEU A 370 -5.37 27.08 -12.78
CA LEU A 370 -5.63 27.59 -14.13
C LEU A 370 -4.84 28.87 -14.43
N ALA A 371 -4.86 29.84 -13.51
CA ALA A 371 -4.13 31.09 -13.68
C ALA A 371 -2.60 30.92 -13.66
N SER A 372 -2.08 29.87 -13.00
CA SER A 372 -0.66 29.51 -13.05
C SER A 372 -0.29 28.97 -14.42
N VAL A 373 -1.06 27.99 -14.91
CA VAL A 373 -0.88 27.38 -16.25
C VAL A 373 -0.97 28.43 -17.35
N GLU A 374 -1.98 29.31 -17.30
CA GLU A 374 -2.14 30.38 -18.29
C GLU A 374 -0.94 31.33 -18.33
N ARG A 375 -0.39 31.70 -17.17
CA ARG A 375 0.80 32.57 -17.10
C ARG A 375 2.03 31.92 -17.69
N GLU A 376 2.28 30.65 -17.40
CA GLU A 376 3.43 29.93 -17.96
C GLU A 376 3.31 29.71 -19.46
N VAL A 377 2.12 29.34 -19.95
CA VAL A 377 1.87 29.18 -21.38
C VAL A 377 2.12 30.51 -22.11
N LEU A 378 1.61 31.62 -21.57
CA LEU A 378 1.86 32.97 -22.13
C LEU A 378 3.34 33.35 -22.11
N GLN A 379 4.12 32.90 -21.13
CA GLN A 379 5.58 33.12 -21.10
C GLN A 379 6.32 32.28 -22.15
N MET A 380 5.85 31.07 -22.45
CA MET A 380 6.44 30.23 -23.50
C MET A 380 6.23 30.80 -24.91
N TYR A 381 5.10 31.47 -25.16
CA TYR A 381 4.84 32.13 -26.45
C TYR A 381 5.58 33.46 -26.65
N LYS A 382 6.28 33.96 -25.61
CA LYS A 382 7.11 35.17 -25.69
C LYS A 382 8.58 34.87 -26.00
N LYS A 383 8.96 33.60 -26.10
CA LYS A 383 10.27 33.13 -26.57
C LYS A 383 10.11 32.51 -27.94
#